data_AF-A0A938P886-F1
#
_entry.id   AF-A0A938P886-F1
#
_cell.length_a   1.000
_cell.length_b   1.000
_cell.length_c   1.000
_cell.angle_alpha   90.00
_cell.angle_beta   90.00
_cell.angle_gamma   90.00
#
_symmetry.space_group_name_H-M   'P 1'
#
loop_
_entity.id
_entity.type
_entity.pdbx_description
1 polymer ?
#
loop_
_entity_poly.entity_id
_entity_poly.type
_entity_poly.pdbx_seq_one_letter_code
_entity_poly.pdbx_strand_id
1 'polypeptide(L)'
;SVGAYVLDVPSIRDTRMPALKAKDAIADRFRRARGSRPDSDNTFEGAAVFIYWREDDLRICIDTTGEPLSRRGYRLQPGAAPMQEALAAGCIIASGWKADTPFVVPMCGSGTPAIEAALIARRRAPGSFRNHFAFMALKGFGDRDDAAQARKQLSRGAWLPQADGTVKLASASALPPRGLKPASAWHVLVTHARAQEKTEGLPMIIATDINPDAVHGAEANAGMAGVRDMIRFSVCDFADTPMPATAGILFMNPEYGERLGTVEELEPLYVRIGAFIRARCAGWRTFILAGNRTLSVKIGLKASSLQPVFNGPIECRLLEFEVYGD
;
A
#
# COMPACT_ATOMS: atom_id res chain seq x y z
N SER A 1 -12.90 -10.61 -17.09
CA SER A 1 -14.19 -10.57 -16.34
C SER A 1 -14.94 -9.26 -16.64
N VAL A 2 -16.21 -9.13 -16.23
CA VAL A 2 -16.98 -7.86 -16.35
C VAL A 2 -17.69 -7.58 -15.03
N GLY A 3 -17.44 -6.42 -14.43
CA GLY A 3 -18.09 -5.95 -13.21
C GLY A 3 -18.93 -4.69 -13.45
N ALA A 4 -19.88 -4.41 -12.56
CA ALA A 4 -20.64 -3.17 -12.59
C ALA A 4 -20.89 -2.63 -11.18
N TYR A 5 -20.79 -1.31 -11.04
CA TYR A 5 -21.18 -0.53 -9.88
C TYR A 5 -22.28 0.43 -10.32
N VAL A 6 -23.47 0.27 -9.78
CA VAL A 6 -24.67 1.02 -10.18
C VAL A 6 -25.24 1.69 -8.94
N LEU A 7 -25.38 3.01 -9.00
CA LEU A 7 -25.89 3.82 -7.88
C LEU A 7 -26.88 4.86 -8.42
N ASP A 8 -28.03 5.02 -7.77
CA ASP A 8 -29.00 6.08 -8.09
C ASP A 8 -29.45 6.12 -9.56
N VAL A 9 -29.70 4.94 -10.16
CA VAL A 9 -30.22 4.80 -11.53
C VAL A 9 -31.63 4.20 -11.51
N PRO A 10 -32.72 5.00 -11.50
CA PRO A 10 -34.09 4.51 -11.30
C PRO A 10 -34.57 3.50 -12.35
N SER A 11 -34.01 3.56 -13.57
CA SER A 11 -34.35 2.65 -14.66
C SER A 11 -33.74 1.25 -14.49
N ILE A 12 -32.72 1.10 -13.63
CA ILE A 12 -32.06 -0.18 -13.35
C ILE A 12 -32.63 -0.79 -12.07
N ARG A 13 -33.50 -1.78 -12.25
CA ARG A 13 -34.15 -2.51 -11.15
C ARG A 13 -33.31 -3.63 -10.55
N ASP A 14 -32.29 -4.10 -11.27
CA ASP A 14 -31.34 -5.12 -10.82
C ASP A 14 -29.93 -4.69 -11.20
N THR A 15 -29.11 -4.39 -10.20
CA THR A 15 -27.75 -3.87 -10.35
C THR A 15 -26.78 -4.87 -10.97
N ARG A 16 -27.14 -6.16 -11.09
CA ARG A 16 -26.36 -7.19 -11.77
C ARG A 16 -26.55 -7.15 -13.29
N MET A 17 -27.69 -6.63 -13.77
CA MET A 17 -28.05 -6.66 -15.18
C MET A 17 -27.09 -5.88 -16.10
N PRO A 18 -26.56 -4.70 -15.71
CA PRO A 18 -25.60 -3.99 -16.56
C PRO A 18 -24.33 -4.79 -16.86
N ALA A 19 -23.75 -5.47 -15.86
CA ALA A 19 -22.56 -6.31 -16.06
C ALA A 19 -22.85 -7.48 -17.03
N LEU A 20 -24.00 -8.14 -16.88
CA LEU A 20 -24.42 -9.26 -17.75
C LEU A 20 -24.61 -8.78 -19.20
N LYS A 21 -25.36 -7.69 -19.40
CA LYS A 21 -25.60 -7.12 -20.74
C LYS A 21 -24.29 -6.71 -21.42
N ALA A 22 -23.36 -6.09 -20.69
CA ALA A 22 -22.06 -5.74 -21.23
C ALA A 22 -21.21 -6.98 -21.53
N LYS A 23 -21.24 -8.01 -20.68
CA LYS A 23 -20.55 -9.28 -20.93
C LYS A 23 -21.01 -9.92 -22.23
N ASP A 24 -22.32 -9.93 -22.50
CA ASP A 24 -22.87 -10.47 -23.74
C ASP A 24 -22.50 -9.61 -24.95
N ALA A 25 -22.61 -8.28 -24.84
CA ALA A 25 -22.21 -7.37 -25.92
C ALA A 25 -20.72 -7.51 -26.29
N ILE A 26 -19.84 -7.67 -25.30
CA ILE A 26 -18.41 -7.93 -25.50
C ILE A 26 -18.22 -9.29 -26.17
N ALA A 27 -18.85 -10.34 -25.64
CA ALA A 27 -18.79 -11.69 -26.20
C ALA A 27 -19.23 -11.73 -27.68
N ASP A 28 -20.32 -11.06 -28.02
CA ASP A 28 -20.84 -10.98 -29.38
C ASP A 28 -19.92 -10.20 -30.31
N ARG A 29 -19.25 -9.15 -29.81
CA ARG A 29 -18.21 -8.45 -30.58
C ARG A 29 -17.02 -9.37 -30.86
N PHE A 30 -16.55 -10.13 -29.88
CA PHE A 30 -15.47 -11.10 -30.07
C PHE A 30 -15.87 -12.20 -31.06
N ARG A 31 -17.07 -12.77 -30.92
CA ARG A 31 -17.59 -13.80 -31.84
C ARG A 31 -17.61 -13.28 -33.28
N ARG A 32 -18.13 -12.06 -33.50
CA ARG A 32 -18.14 -11.42 -34.83
C ARG A 32 -16.74 -11.16 -35.39
N ALA A 33 -15.80 -10.73 -34.55
CA ALA A 33 -14.47 -10.33 -34.99
C ALA A 33 -13.45 -11.49 -35.07
N ARG A 34 -13.64 -12.58 -34.32
CA ARG A 34 -12.66 -13.67 -34.12
C ARG A 34 -13.23 -15.08 -34.29
N GLY A 35 -14.54 -15.22 -34.49
CA GLY A 35 -15.21 -16.52 -34.67
C GLY A 35 -15.50 -17.29 -33.37
N SER A 36 -14.96 -16.87 -32.23
CA SER A 36 -15.15 -17.53 -30.93
C SER A 36 -15.45 -16.53 -29.81
N ARG A 37 -16.07 -17.04 -28.73
CA ARG A 37 -16.25 -16.30 -27.47
C ARG A 37 -14.95 -16.36 -26.66
N PRO A 38 -14.54 -15.28 -25.97
CA PRO A 38 -13.43 -15.35 -25.04
C PRO A 38 -13.84 -16.13 -23.78
N ASP A 39 -12.91 -16.89 -23.22
CA ASP A 39 -13.09 -17.50 -21.91
C ASP A 39 -13.08 -16.43 -20.81
N SER A 40 -13.76 -16.74 -19.71
CA SER A 40 -13.76 -15.88 -18.53
C SER A 40 -13.55 -16.74 -17.29
N ASP A 41 -12.57 -16.37 -16.48
CA ASP A 41 -12.33 -16.93 -15.15
C ASP A 41 -12.48 -15.82 -14.08
N ASN A 42 -12.19 -16.19 -12.84
CA ASN A 42 -12.13 -15.29 -11.70
C ASN A 42 -10.67 -15.01 -11.26
N THR A 43 -9.70 -15.15 -12.17
CA THR A 43 -8.30 -14.85 -11.89
C THR A 43 -7.99 -13.37 -12.12
N PHE A 44 -6.83 -12.92 -11.65
CA PHE A 44 -6.32 -11.57 -11.87
C PHE A 44 -5.32 -11.47 -13.05
N GLU A 45 -5.19 -12.54 -13.83
CA GLU A 45 -4.21 -12.63 -14.92
C GLU A 45 -4.75 -12.12 -16.27
N GLY A 46 -6.08 -12.03 -16.38
CA GLY A 46 -6.76 -11.52 -17.57
C GLY A 46 -7.10 -10.03 -17.48
N ALA A 47 -7.81 -9.55 -18.50
CA ALA A 47 -8.39 -8.20 -18.48
C ALA A 47 -9.79 -8.20 -17.85
N ALA A 48 -10.08 -7.17 -17.07
CA ALA A 48 -11.42 -6.90 -16.53
C ALA A 48 -11.98 -5.60 -17.10
N VAL A 49 -13.28 -5.59 -17.36
CA VAL A 49 -14.04 -4.38 -17.73
C VAL A 49 -14.94 -4.02 -16.56
N PHE A 50 -14.92 -2.77 -16.14
CA PHE A 50 -15.78 -2.25 -15.08
C PHE A 50 -16.71 -1.18 -15.64
N ILE A 51 -17.98 -1.30 -15.27
CA ILE A 51 -19.00 -0.28 -15.54
C ILE A 51 -19.22 0.48 -14.24
N TYR A 52 -19.10 1.79 -14.29
CA TYR A 52 -19.51 2.69 -13.22
C TYR A 52 -20.67 3.52 -13.74
N TRP A 53 -21.85 3.33 -13.16
CA TRP A 53 -23.04 4.04 -13.57
C TRP A 53 -23.67 4.72 -12.36
N ARG A 54 -23.64 6.06 -12.37
CA ARG A 54 -24.31 6.86 -11.37
C ARG A 54 -25.19 7.90 -12.04
N GLU A 55 -26.46 7.93 -11.68
CA GLU A 55 -27.43 8.87 -12.27
C GLU A 55 -27.42 8.80 -13.81
N ASP A 56 -27.02 9.86 -14.50
CA ASP A 56 -26.89 9.97 -15.95
C ASP A 56 -25.46 9.73 -16.48
N ASP A 57 -24.48 9.50 -15.60
CA ASP A 57 -23.08 9.26 -15.94
C ASP A 57 -22.75 7.76 -15.98
N LEU A 58 -22.49 7.25 -17.18
CA LEU A 58 -22.03 5.88 -17.42
C LEU A 58 -20.59 5.89 -17.94
N ARG A 59 -19.69 5.29 -17.17
CA ARG A 59 -18.28 5.10 -17.51
C ARG A 59 -17.97 3.63 -17.68
N ILE A 60 -17.24 3.30 -18.74
CA ILE A 60 -16.70 1.97 -18.97
C ILE A 60 -15.19 2.06 -18.88
N CYS A 61 -14.61 1.29 -17.96
CA CYS A 61 -13.19 1.29 -17.67
C CYS A 61 -12.60 -0.09 -17.93
N ILE A 62 -11.34 -0.13 -18.35
CA ILE A 62 -10.54 -1.35 -18.38
C ILE A 62 -9.65 -1.32 -17.15
N ASP A 63 -9.64 -2.41 -16.39
CA ASP A 63 -8.72 -2.57 -15.29
C ASP A 63 -7.32 -2.87 -15.81
N THR A 64 -6.38 -2.03 -15.41
CA THR A 64 -4.96 -2.17 -15.71
C THR A 64 -4.19 -2.85 -14.58
N THR A 65 -4.83 -3.04 -13.43
CA THR A 65 -4.17 -3.50 -12.20
C THR A 65 -4.31 -5.00 -12.01
N GLY A 66 -5.52 -5.55 -12.12
CA GLY A 66 -5.81 -6.93 -11.72
C GLY A 66 -5.99 -6.99 -10.19
N GLU A 67 -5.11 -7.72 -9.50
CA GLU A 67 -5.22 -7.81 -8.03
C GLU A 67 -5.02 -6.41 -7.39
N PRO A 68 -5.86 -6.01 -6.41
CA PRO A 68 -5.82 -4.66 -5.84
C PRO A 68 -4.44 -4.22 -5.36
N LEU A 69 -4.07 -2.96 -5.67
CA LEU A 69 -2.77 -2.37 -5.25
C LEU A 69 -2.58 -2.32 -3.72
N SER A 70 -3.68 -2.42 -2.95
CA SER A 70 -3.60 -2.57 -1.49
C SER A 70 -2.89 -3.85 -1.08
N ARG A 71 -2.85 -4.88 -1.93
CA ARG A 71 -2.10 -6.13 -1.71
C ARG A 71 -0.76 -6.04 -2.42
N ARG A 72 0.28 -5.69 -1.66
CA ARG A 72 1.64 -5.56 -2.22
C ARG A 72 2.19 -6.89 -2.68
N GLY A 73 1.92 -7.95 -1.91
CA GLY A 73 2.42 -9.31 -2.16
C GLY A 73 3.44 -9.80 -1.12
N TYR A 74 3.84 -8.97 -0.14
CA TYR A 74 4.80 -9.40 0.89
C TYR A 74 4.16 -10.12 2.09
N ARG A 75 2.84 -10.04 2.25
CA ARG A 75 2.13 -10.49 3.45
C ARG A 75 1.91 -12.00 3.42
N LEU A 76 2.81 -12.75 4.06
CA LEU A 76 2.67 -14.20 4.30
C LEU A 76 1.77 -14.50 5.49
N GLN A 77 1.93 -13.72 6.57
CA GLN A 77 1.20 -13.89 7.82
C GLN A 77 0.41 -12.61 8.12
N PRO A 78 -0.90 -12.58 7.79
CA PRO A 78 -1.70 -11.37 7.91
C PRO A 78 -1.98 -10.96 9.37
N GLY A 79 -1.97 -11.91 10.31
CA GLY A 79 -2.53 -11.71 11.64
C GLY A 79 -4.07 -11.63 11.61
N ALA A 80 -4.70 -11.38 12.76
CA ALA A 80 -6.15 -11.45 12.90
C ALA A 80 -6.90 -10.27 12.22
N ALA A 81 -6.36 -9.05 12.28
CA ALA A 81 -7.00 -7.87 11.70
C ALA A 81 -5.96 -6.86 11.16
N PRO A 82 -5.23 -7.20 10.08
CA PRO A 82 -4.21 -6.31 9.55
C PRO A 82 -4.77 -5.00 9.01
N MET A 83 -4.05 -3.92 9.30
CA MET A 83 -4.16 -2.66 8.56
C MET A 83 -3.84 -2.89 7.09
N GLN A 84 -4.63 -2.32 6.17
CA GLN A 84 -4.31 -2.36 4.74
C GLN A 84 -2.99 -1.62 4.45
N GLU A 85 -2.15 -2.19 3.59
CA GLU A 85 -0.86 -1.60 3.23
C GLU A 85 -1.02 -0.20 2.62
N ALA A 86 -2.06 0.00 1.78
CA ALA A 86 -2.37 1.31 1.18
C ALA A 86 -2.67 2.38 2.22
N LEU A 87 -3.42 2.01 3.26
CA LEU A 87 -3.73 2.90 4.36
C LEU A 87 -2.48 3.22 5.17
N ALA A 88 -1.64 2.22 5.47
CA ALA A 88 -0.38 2.42 6.20
C ALA A 88 0.54 3.42 5.48
N ALA A 89 0.79 3.21 4.18
CA ALA A 89 1.54 4.16 3.36
C ALA A 89 0.90 5.55 3.35
N GLY A 90 -0.43 5.63 3.19
CA GLY A 90 -1.17 6.89 3.20
C GLY A 90 -0.99 7.67 4.51
N CYS A 91 -1.09 6.99 5.65
CA CYS A 91 -0.88 7.60 6.96
C CYS A 91 0.58 8.08 7.15
N ILE A 92 1.56 7.29 6.70
CA ILE A 92 2.99 7.68 6.77
C ILE A 92 3.25 8.91 5.90
N ILE A 93 2.71 8.96 4.68
CA ILE A 93 2.83 10.14 3.80
C ILE A 93 2.13 11.35 4.43
N ALA A 94 0.92 11.17 4.96
CA ALA A 94 0.15 12.24 5.63
C ALA A 94 0.84 12.77 6.88
N SER A 95 1.63 11.94 7.58
CA SER A 95 2.45 12.38 8.72
C SER A 95 3.57 13.36 8.31
N GLY A 96 3.90 13.44 7.02
CA GLY A 96 4.99 14.28 6.51
C GLY A 96 6.39 13.73 6.81
N TRP A 97 6.51 12.45 7.20
CA TRP A 97 7.79 11.78 7.40
C TRP A 97 8.62 11.76 6.11
N LYS A 98 9.88 12.20 6.17
CA LYS A 98 10.78 12.29 5.01
C LYS A 98 11.86 11.21 5.00
N ALA A 99 11.71 10.18 5.85
CA ALA A 99 12.68 9.10 6.02
C ALA A 99 14.10 9.59 6.42
N ASP A 100 14.15 10.69 7.16
CA ASP A 100 15.36 11.33 7.70
C ASP A 100 15.46 11.21 9.24
N THR A 101 14.34 10.99 9.91
CA THR A 101 14.26 10.72 11.35
C THR A 101 13.83 9.28 11.64
N PRO A 102 14.05 8.76 12.86
CA PRO A 102 13.56 7.44 13.24
C PRO A 102 12.03 7.29 13.10
N PHE A 103 11.60 6.04 12.90
CA PHE A 103 10.19 5.65 12.84
C PHE A 103 9.94 4.45 13.76
N VAL A 104 9.08 4.61 14.77
CA VAL A 104 8.85 3.62 15.83
C VAL A 104 7.41 3.13 15.79
N VAL A 105 7.21 1.80 15.80
CA VAL A 105 5.90 1.14 15.80
C VAL A 105 5.81 0.21 17.01
N PRO A 106 5.30 0.69 18.17
CA PRO A 106 5.41 -0.03 19.43
C PRO A 106 4.32 -1.09 19.67
N MET A 107 3.43 -1.29 18.69
CA MET A 107 2.41 -2.35 18.63
C MET A 107 2.28 -2.78 17.17
N CYS A 108 3.28 -3.49 16.66
CA CYS A 108 3.46 -3.65 15.22
C CYS A 108 2.50 -4.65 14.58
N GLY A 109 1.91 -5.57 15.34
CA GLY A 109 1.10 -6.67 14.81
C GLY A 109 1.87 -7.40 13.70
N SER A 110 1.28 -7.52 12.52
CA SER A 110 1.92 -8.11 11.32
C SER A 110 2.99 -7.24 10.64
N GLY A 111 3.37 -6.11 11.25
CA GLY A 111 4.48 -5.25 10.81
C GLY A 111 4.13 -4.23 9.74
N THR A 112 2.85 -4.08 9.36
CA THR A 112 2.46 -3.32 8.16
C THR A 112 2.98 -1.88 8.14
N PRO A 113 2.83 -1.05 9.20
CA PRO A 113 3.36 0.31 9.18
C PRO A 113 4.88 0.37 9.11
N ALA A 114 5.59 -0.54 9.80
CA ALA A 114 7.04 -0.59 9.78
C ALA A 114 7.58 -1.01 8.40
N ILE A 115 6.93 -1.97 7.75
CA ILE A 115 7.29 -2.42 6.40
C ILE A 115 7.04 -1.31 5.38
N GLU A 116 5.88 -0.66 5.38
CA GLU A 116 5.60 0.44 4.45
C GLU A 116 6.54 1.64 4.69
N ALA A 117 6.89 1.95 5.95
CA ALA A 117 7.90 2.97 6.27
C ALA A 117 9.27 2.59 5.67
N ALA A 118 9.68 1.33 5.80
CA ALA A 118 10.94 0.86 5.23
C ALA A 118 10.93 0.91 3.69
N LEU A 119 9.82 0.55 3.04
CA LEU A 119 9.67 0.66 1.59
C LEU A 119 9.75 2.10 1.10
N ILE A 120 9.10 3.04 1.80
CA ILE A 120 9.16 4.47 1.51
C ILE A 120 10.59 4.99 1.67
N ALA A 121 11.26 4.65 2.77
CA ALA A 121 12.65 5.06 3.03
C ALA A 121 13.62 4.52 1.97
N ARG A 122 13.45 3.24 1.60
CA ARG A 122 14.21 2.55 0.55
C ARG A 122 13.88 3.09 -0.83
N ARG A 123 12.80 3.87 -1.02
CA ARG A 123 12.25 4.26 -2.32
C ARG A 123 11.91 3.06 -3.21
N ARG A 124 11.52 1.94 -2.60
CA ARG A 124 11.14 0.72 -3.31
C ARG A 124 9.71 0.84 -3.78
N ALA A 125 9.49 0.64 -5.08
CA ALA A 125 8.15 0.77 -5.65
C ALA A 125 7.18 -0.27 -5.05
N PRO A 126 5.94 0.10 -4.71
CA PRO A 126 4.98 -0.80 -4.06
C PRO A 126 4.59 -2.00 -4.94
N GLY A 127 4.72 -1.88 -6.27
CA GLY A 127 4.47 -2.95 -7.22
C GLY A 127 5.63 -3.95 -7.39
N SER A 128 6.77 -3.79 -6.69
CA SER A 128 8.00 -4.56 -6.95
C SER A 128 7.89 -6.06 -6.64
N PHE A 129 6.86 -6.47 -5.89
CA PHE A 129 6.62 -7.86 -5.51
C PHE A 129 5.63 -8.57 -6.44
N ARG A 130 5.11 -7.85 -7.43
CA ARG A 130 4.10 -8.34 -8.36
C ARG A 130 4.75 -8.70 -9.68
N ASN A 131 4.49 -9.92 -10.15
CA ASN A 131 4.94 -10.38 -11.47
C ASN A 131 3.94 -10.05 -12.58
N HIS A 132 2.73 -9.66 -12.22
CA HIS A 132 1.64 -9.43 -13.17
C HIS A 132 0.80 -8.20 -12.79
N PHE A 133 0.40 -7.46 -13.82
CA PHE A 133 -0.63 -6.43 -13.79
C PHE A 133 -1.56 -6.66 -14.98
N ALA A 134 -2.87 -6.42 -14.83
CA ALA A 134 -3.85 -6.72 -15.88
C ALA A 134 -3.58 -6.01 -17.22
N PHE A 135 -2.90 -4.86 -17.24
CA PHE A 135 -2.50 -4.23 -18.50
C PHE A 135 -1.58 -5.12 -19.36
N MET A 136 -0.86 -6.07 -18.75
CA MET A 136 0.04 -7.00 -19.43
C MET A 136 -0.72 -8.02 -20.30
N ALA A 137 -1.99 -8.26 -19.99
CA ALA A 137 -2.88 -9.11 -20.76
C ALA A 137 -3.57 -8.37 -21.93
N LEU A 138 -3.41 -7.04 -22.02
CA LEU A 138 -4.01 -6.26 -23.09
C LEU A 138 -3.27 -6.44 -24.42
N LYS A 139 -4.04 -6.40 -25.50
CA LYS A 139 -3.51 -6.48 -26.86
C LYS A 139 -2.44 -5.39 -27.07
N GLY A 140 -1.25 -5.79 -27.50
CA GLY A 140 -0.12 -4.90 -27.77
C GLY A 140 0.97 -4.92 -26.68
N PHE A 141 0.76 -5.58 -25.54
CA PHE A 141 1.82 -5.73 -24.53
C PHE A 141 2.76 -6.92 -24.83
N GLY A 142 2.24 -8.10 -25.13
CA GLY A 142 3.00 -9.36 -25.20
C GLY A 142 3.62 -9.76 -26.55
N ASP A 143 3.81 -8.84 -27.50
CA ASP A 143 4.46 -9.18 -28.78
C ASP A 143 5.96 -9.48 -28.56
N ARG A 144 6.40 -10.68 -28.95
CA ARG A 144 7.57 -11.42 -28.41
C ARG A 144 8.98 -10.81 -28.57
N ASP A 145 9.16 -9.63 -29.15
CA ASP A 145 10.49 -9.09 -29.53
C ASP A 145 11.04 -7.95 -28.63
N ASP A 146 10.42 -7.72 -27.48
CA ASP A 146 10.46 -6.39 -26.87
C ASP A 146 11.67 -6.11 -25.96
N ALA A 147 12.23 -7.10 -25.24
CA ALA A 147 13.35 -6.84 -24.32
C ALA A 147 14.69 -6.57 -25.04
N ALA A 148 14.90 -7.14 -26.23
CA ALA A 148 16.08 -6.90 -27.05
C ALA A 148 15.95 -5.59 -27.87
N GLN A 149 14.75 -5.29 -28.37
CA GLN A 149 14.45 -4.01 -29.03
C GLN A 149 14.52 -2.83 -28.07
N ALA A 150 14.01 -2.97 -26.83
CA ALA A 150 14.17 -1.96 -25.78
C ALA A 150 15.64 -1.60 -25.60
N ARG A 151 16.52 -2.60 -25.39
CA ARG A 151 17.97 -2.39 -25.25
C ARG A 151 18.60 -1.67 -26.44
N LYS A 152 18.18 -2.01 -27.68
CA LYS A 152 18.68 -1.40 -28.92
C LYS A 152 18.14 0.01 -29.19
N GLN A 153 16.95 0.34 -28.72
CA GLN A 153 16.36 1.68 -28.85
C GLN A 153 16.85 2.62 -27.74
N LEU A 154 17.03 2.10 -26.53
CA LEU A 154 17.63 2.80 -25.40
C LEU A 154 19.10 3.18 -25.64
N SER A 155 19.82 2.43 -26.50
CA SER A 155 21.17 2.81 -26.91
C SER A 155 21.26 4.03 -27.82
N ARG A 156 20.12 4.55 -28.33
CA ARG A 156 20.04 5.76 -29.16
C ARG A 156 19.64 7.01 -28.37
N GLY A 157 19.43 6.91 -27.06
CA GLY A 157 19.25 8.08 -26.20
C GLY A 157 19.28 7.75 -24.70
N ALA A 158 20.03 8.53 -23.93
CA ALA A 158 19.89 8.88 -22.50
C ALA A 158 19.57 7.81 -21.41
N TRP A 159 19.37 6.55 -21.74
CA TRP A 159 18.81 5.51 -20.85
C TRP A 159 19.54 4.19 -21.06
N LEU A 160 20.87 4.21 -21.00
CA LEU A 160 21.68 3.00 -21.19
C LEU A 160 21.77 2.22 -19.87
N PRO A 161 21.42 0.91 -19.86
CA PRO A 161 21.91 0.00 -18.84
C PRO A 161 23.44 -0.06 -18.95
N GLN A 162 24.11 0.33 -17.88
CA GLN A 162 25.53 0.20 -17.63
C GLN A 162 25.88 -1.28 -17.41
N ALA A 163 27.16 -1.60 -17.54
CA ALA A 163 27.67 -2.96 -17.40
C ALA A 163 27.44 -3.58 -16.01
N ASP A 164 27.19 -2.75 -14.99
CA ASP A 164 26.86 -3.15 -13.61
C ASP A 164 25.34 -3.33 -13.38
N GLY A 165 24.52 -3.18 -14.42
CA GLY A 165 23.06 -3.26 -14.33
C GLY A 165 22.36 -1.96 -13.91
N THR A 166 23.09 -0.88 -13.65
CA THR A 166 22.50 0.45 -13.36
C THR A 166 22.07 1.13 -14.66
N VAL A 167 21.07 2.02 -14.65
CA VAL A 167 20.75 2.82 -15.85
C VAL A 167 21.26 4.24 -15.64
N LYS A 168 22.11 4.74 -16.55
CA LYS A 168 22.52 6.15 -16.53
C LYS A 168 21.35 6.99 -17.04
N LEU A 169 20.66 7.68 -16.14
CA LEU A 169 19.54 8.58 -16.47
C LEU A 169 20.09 9.91 -16.97
N ALA A 170 19.95 10.22 -18.26
CA ALA A 170 20.34 11.55 -18.76
C ALA A 170 19.24 12.63 -18.59
N SER A 171 18.08 12.29 -18.04
CA SER A 171 17.08 13.29 -17.63
C SER A 171 16.20 12.82 -16.47
N ALA A 172 15.70 13.79 -15.69
CA ALA A 172 14.78 13.59 -14.57
C ALA A 172 13.35 13.15 -14.99
N SER A 173 13.10 12.91 -16.28
CA SER A 173 11.79 12.49 -16.77
C SER A 173 11.58 11.01 -16.50
N ALA A 174 10.70 10.67 -15.55
CA ALA A 174 10.29 9.29 -15.27
C ALA A 174 9.49 8.62 -16.42
N LEU A 175 9.19 9.35 -17.50
CA LEU A 175 8.42 8.81 -18.63
C LEU A 175 9.32 8.19 -19.70
N PRO A 176 8.96 7.00 -20.21
CA PRO A 176 9.67 6.36 -21.31
C PRO A 176 9.60 7.21 -22.60
N PRO A 177 10.60 7.13 -23.49
CA PRO A 177 10.54 7.76 -24.81
C PRO A 177 9.25 7.41 -25.57
N ARG A 178 8.73 8.38 -26.33
CA ARG A 178 7.57 8.15 -27.20
C ARG A 178 7.90 7.10 -28.27
N GLY A 179 6.91 6.29 -28.63
CA GLY A 179 7.02 5.28 -29.69
C GLY A 179 7.57 3.92 -29.24
N LEU A 180 7.93 3.76 -27.96
CA LEU A 180 8.23 2.45 -27.40
C LEU A 180 6.98 1.56 -27.37
N LYS A 181 7.17 0.28 -27.68
CA LYS A 181 6.14 -0.72 -27.44
C LYS A 181 5.83 -0.83 -25.94
N PRO A 182 4.59 -1.16 -25.54
CA PRO A 182 4.19 -1.20 -24.13
C PRO A 182 5.09 -2.05 -23.21
N ALA A 183 5.49 -3.26 -23.61
CA ALA A 183 6.38 -4.08 -22.76
C ALA A 183 7.79 -3.50 -22.64
N SER A 184 8.30 -2.87 -23.71
CA SER A 184 9.58 -2.13 -23.66
C SER A 184 9.49 -0.92 -22.72
N ALA A 185 8.40 -0.15 -22.82
CA ALA A 185 8.14 0.98 -21.93
C ALA A 185 8.02 0.54 -20.46
N TRP A 186 7.33 -0.58 -20.20
CA TRP A 186 7.23 -1.17 -18.88
C TRP A 186 8.59 -1.60 -18.32
N HIS A 187 9.42 -2.27 -19.14
CA HIS A 187 10.76 -2.66 -18.73
C HIS A 187 11.62 -1.46 -18.32
N VAL A 188 11.53 -0.35 -19.07
CA VAL A 188 12.20 0.91 -18.71
C VAL A 188 11.70 1.45 -17.38
N LEU A 189 10.39 1.50 -17.16
CA LEU A 189 9.78 1.97 -15.91
C LEU A 189 10.20 1.13 -14.71
N VAL A 190 10.21 -0.20 -14.83
CA VAL A 190 10.65 -1.11 -13.76
C VAL A 190 12.14 -0.92 -13.46
N THR A 191 12.96 -0.80 -14.49
CA THR A 191 14.41 -0.61 -14.33
C THR A 191 14.70 0.75 -13.67
N HIS A 192 13.99 1.80 -14.09
CA HIS A 192 14.08 3.12 -13.47
C HIS A 192 13.66 3.11 -12.00
N ALA A 193 12.55 2.44 -11.66
CA ALA A 193 12.09 2.31 -10.28
C ALA A 193 13.13 1.61 -9.39
N ARG A 194 13.74 0.51 -9.87
CA ARG A 194 14.80 -0.20 -9.14
C ARG A 194 16.05 0.65 -8.94
N ALA A 195 16.44 1.42 -9.95
CA ALA A 195 17.62 2.29 -9.87
C ALA A 195 17.45 3.46 -8.88
N GLN A 196 16.23 3.79 -8.46
CA GLN A 196 15.97 4.81 -7.44
C GLN A 196 16.04 4.29 -6.00
N GLU A 197 16.14 2.97 -5.81
CA GLU A 197 16.20 2.38 -4.47
C GLU A 197 17.46 2.87 -3.73
N LYS A 198 17.27 3.34 -2.49
CA LYS A 198 18.36 3.79 -1.62
C LYS A 198 18.93 2.64 -0.82
N THR A 199 20.25 2.50 -0.77
CA THR A 199 20.90 1.52 0.11
C THR A 199 21.54 2.13 1.36
N GLU A 200 21.79 3.43 1.35
CA GLU A 200 22.48 4.16 2.42
C GLU A 200 21.66 5.36 2.90
N GLY A 201 22.03 5.90 4.07
CA GLY A 201 21.32 7.02 4.68
C GLY A 201 19.87 6.70 5.02
N LEU A 202 19.60 5.44 5.38
CA LEU A 202 18.27 4.97 5.75
C LEU A 202 18.02 5.22 7.25
N PRO A 203 16.79 5.59 7.63
CA PRO A 203 16.46 5.89 9.01
C PRO A 203 16.38 4.61 9.84
N MET A 204 16.54 4.76 11.16
CA MET A 204 16.26 3.69 12.10
C MET A 204 14.76 3.41 12.17
N ILE A 205 14.35 2.17 11.93
CA ILE A 205 12.97 1.72 12.09
C ILE A 205 12.91 0.68 13.21
N ILE A 206 12.04 0.89 14.18
CA ILE A 206 11.84 -0.02 15.31
C ILE A 206 10.40 -0.51 15.30
N ALA A 207 10.21 -1.81 15.44
CA ALA A 207 8.90 -2.42 15.49
C ALA A 207 8.84 -3.41 16.66
N THR A 208 7.92 -3.21 17.58
CA THR A 208 7.76 -4.09 18.74
C THR A 208 6.31 -4.50 18.90
N ASP A 209 6.10 -5.66 19.49
CA ASP A 209 4.79 -6.14 19.89
C ASP A 209 4.94 -7.01 21.15
N ILE A 210 3.89 -7.06 21.96
CA ILE A 210 3.86 -7.92 23.15
C ILE A 210 3.72 -9.39 22.76
N ASN A 211 3.13 -9.67 21.59
CA ASN A 211 2.92 -11.01 21.09
C ASN A 211 4.14 -11.50 20.26
N PRO A 212 4.87 -12.53 20.72
CA PRO A 212 6.02 -13.07 19.99
C PRO A 212 5.66 -13.62 18.60
N ASP A 213 4.47 -14.19 18.42
CA ASP A 213 4.02 -14.71 17.12
C ASP A 213 3.76 -13.57 16.13
N ALA A 214 3.26 -12.43 16.62
CA ALA A 214 3.07 -11.24 15.79
C ALA A 214 4.41 -10.69 15.30
N VAL A 215 5.41 -10.60 16.20
CA VAL A 215 6.77 -10.17 15.84
C VAL A 215 7.39 -11.13 14.82
N HIS A 216 7.27 -12.45 15.03
CA HIS A 216 7.79 -13.43 14.08
C HIS A 216 7.13 -13.31 12.70
N GLY A 217 5.81 -13.15 12.65
CA GLY A 217 5.08 -12.94 11.40
C GLY A 217 5.46 -11.62 10.71
N ALA A 218 5.67 -10.56 11.48
CA ALA A 218 6.16 -9.28 10.97
C ALA A 218 7.56 -9.38 10.36
N GLU A 219 8.46 -10.14 10.99
CA GLU A 219 9.79 -10.42 10.47
C GLU A 219 9.74 -11.19 9.15
N ALA A 220 8.92 -12.23 9.06
CA ALA A 220 8.73 -13.01 7.84
C ALA A 220 8.16 -12.15 6.70
N ASN A 221 7.16 -11.31 6.99
CA ASN A 221 6.59 -10.36 6.05
C ASN A 221 7.64 -9.34 5.57
N ALA A 222 8.46 -8.80 6.48
CA ALA A 222 9.54 -7.88 6.14
C ALA A 222 10.64 -8.55 5.30
N GLY A 223 10.89 -9.84 5.52
CA GLY A 223 11.77 -10.67 4.71
C GLY A 223 11.28 -10.76 3.26
N MET A 224 9.99 -11.06 3.06
CA MET A 224 9.37 -11.05 1.73
C MET A 224 9.36 -9.67 1.07
N ALA A 225 9.23 -8.62 1.88
CA ALA A 225 9.32 -7.25 1.40
C ALA A 225 10.77 -6.81 1.07
N GLY A 226 11.79 -7.61 1.42
CA GLY A 226 13.19 -7.29 1.20
C GLY A 226 13.70 -6.13 2.06
N VAL A 227 13.10 -5.89 3.22
CA VAL A 227 13.43 -4.78 4.14
C VAL A 227 13.62 -5.22 5.59
N ARG A 228 13.76 -6.53 5.84
CA ARG A 228 13.98 -7.08 7.19
C ARG A 228 15.21 -6.50 7.89
N ASP A 229 16.26 -6.22 7.13
CA ASP A 229 17.51 -5.62 7.59
C ASP A 229 17.36 -4.16 8.05
N MET A 230 16.32 -3.46 7.59
CA MET A 230 16.04 -2.07 7.94
C MET A 230 15.28 -1.92 9.26
N ILE A 231 14.65 -2.99 9.75
CA ILE A 231 13.72 -2.94 10.86
C ILE A 231 14.28 -3.73 12.04
N ARG A 232 14.43 -3.06 13.18
CA ARG A 232 14.74 -3.71 14.45
C ARG A 232 13.45 -4.19 15.10
N PHE A 233 13.25 -5.51 15.03
CA PHE A 233 12.14 -6.19 15.69
C PHE A 233 12.52 -6.62 17.12
N SER A 234 11.57 -6.54 18.06
CA SER A 234 11.73 -7.04 19.43
C SER A 234 10.37 -7.36 20.04
N VAL A 235 10.33 -8.36 20.92
CA VAL A 235 9.15 -8.67 21.74
C VAL A 235 9.23 -7.86 23.02
N CYS A 236 8.28 -6.97 23.26
CA CYS A 236 8.12 -6.24 24.52
C CYS A 236 6.73 -5.59 24.60
N ASP A 237 6.32 -5.19 25.80
CA ASP A 237 5.19 -4.29 25.94
C ASP A 237 5.51 -2.94 25.27
N PHE A 238 4.49 -2.29 24.71
CA PHE A 238 4.66 -1.03 23.98
C PHE A 238 5.30 0.07 24.85
N ALA A 239 5.05 0.07 26.16
CA ALA A 239 5.61 1.03 27.11
C ALA A 239 7.13 0.89 27.27
N ASP A 240 7.66 -0.31 27.03
CA ASP A 240 9.07 -0.67 27.13
C ASP A 240 9.82 -0.56 25.80
N THR A 241 9.14 -0.11 24.73
CA THR A 241 9.74 0.05 23.40
C THR A 241 11.02 0.91 23.49
N PRO A 242 12.14 0.47 22.90
CA PRO A 242 13.35 1.27 22.84
C PRO A 242 13.12 2.55 22.02
N MET A 243 13.27 3.71 22.66
CA MET A 243 13.11 5.01 22.02
C MET A 243 14.50 5.59 21.69
N PRO A 244 14.80 5.89 20.41
CA PRO A 244 16.02 6.59 20.02
C PRO A 244 16.15 7.97 20.70
N ALA A 245 17.39 8.43 20.89
CA ALA A 245 17.65 9.76 21.45
C ALA A 245 17.19 10.89 20.50
N THR A 246 17.32 10.67 19.19
CA THR A 246 16.82 11.60 18.18
C THR A 246 15.33 11.38 17.98
N ALA A 247 14.54 12.42 18.22
CA ALA A 247 13.10 12.38 18.00
C ALA A 247 12.75 12.12 16.54
N GLY A 248 11.64 11.42 16.32
CA GLY A 248 11.10 11.14 15.01
C GLY A 248 9.60 10.95 15.09
N ILE A 249 9.10 9.92 14.40
CA ILE A 249 7.68 9.57 14.42
C ILE A 249 7.47 8.29 15.19
N LEU A 250 6.46 8.31 16.05
CA LEU A 250 5.89 7.11 16.66
C LEU A 250 4.52 6.86 16.03
N PHE A 251 4.28 5.66 15.51
CA PHE A 251 3.04 5.29 14.85
C PHE A 251 2.41 4.08 15.55
N MET A 252 1.16 4.22 15.99
CA MET A 252 0.41 3.17 16.67
C MET A 252 -0.89 2.85 15.94
N ASN A 253 -1.20 1.57 15.90
CA ASN A 253 -2.45 1.05 15.37
C ASN A 253 -3.08 0.08 16.39
N PRO A 254 -3.56 0.56 17.54
CA PRO A 254 -4.19 -0.29 18.56
C PRO A 254 -5.47 -0.93 18.04
N GLU A 255 -5.99 -1.92 18.77
CA GLU A 255 -7.32 -2.48 18.51
C GLU A 255 -8.43 -1.44 18.80
N TYR A 256 -9.57 -1.54 18.11
CA TYR A 256 -10.67 -0.56 18.22
C TYR A 256 -11.97 -1.13 18.81
N GLY A 257 -12.02 -2.42 19.16
CA GLY A 257 -13.23 -3.07 19.67
C GLY A 257 -14.27 -3.48 18.62
N GLU A 258 -13.97 -3.32 17.32
CA GLU A 258 -14.86 -3.68 16.20
C GLU A 258 -14.68 -5.13 15.73
N ARG A 259 -13.46 -5.68 15.88
CA ARG A 259 -13.08 -7.02 15.40
C ARG A 259 -12.38 -7.86 16.46
N LEU A 260 -11.71 -7.19 17.41
CA LEU A 260 -10.93 -7.77 18.49
C LEU A 260 -11.13 -6.89 19.72
N GLY A 261 -11.39 -7.54 20.86
CA GLY A 261 -11.77 -6.92 22.13
C GLY A 261 -13.14 -6.24 22.11
N THR A 262 -13.65 -5.90 23.29
CA THR A 262 -14.75 -4.93 23.44
C THR A 262 -14.21 -3.54 23.83
N VAL A 263 -15.06 -2.52 23.76
CA VAL A 263 -14.69 -1.17 24.19
C VAL A 263 -14.28 -1.14 25.66
N GLU A 264 -14.96 -1.91 26.51
CA GLU A 264 -14.69 -2.00 27.94
C GLU A 264 -13.34 -2.67 28.23
N GLU A 265 -13.01 -3.73 27.48
CA GLU A 265 -11.73 -4.45 27.60
C GLU A 265 -10.54 -3.60 27.15
N LEU A 266 -10.75 -2.72 26.17
CA LEU A 266 -9.69 -1.89 25.58
C LEU A 266 -9.49 -0.55 26.30
N GLU A 267 -10.43 -0.08 27.12
CA GLU A 267 -10.28 1.19 27.84
C GLU A 267 -8.96 1.30 28.64
N PRO A 268 -8.56 0.27 29.45
CA PRO A 268 -7.29 0.31 30.18
C PRO A 268 -6.07 0.46 29.26
N LEU A 269 -6.10 -0.15 28.06
CA LEU A 269 -5.02 -0.02 27.07
C LEU A 269 -4.89 1.42 26.60
N TYR A 270 -5.98 2.09 26.26
CA TYR A 270 -5.95 3.48 25.76
C TYR A 270 -5.49 4.47 26.84
N VAL A 271 -5.85 4.25 28.11
CA VAL A 271 -5.30 5.02 29.23
C VAL A 271 -3.78 4.85 29.34
N ARG A 272 -3.28 3.61 29.24
CA ARG A 272 -1.85 3.32 29.26
C ARG A 272 -1.10 3.96 28.08
N ILE A 273 -1.71 4.00 26.89
CA ILE A 273 -1.16 4.69 25.71
C ILE A 273 -0.95 6.18 26.01
N GLY A 274 -1.96 6.84 26.61
CA GLY A 274 -1.84 8.23 27.05
C GLY A 274 -0.70 8.47 28.03
N ALA A 275 -0.57 7.60 29.03
CA ALA A 275 0.51 7.66 30.02
C ALA A 275 1.89 7.46 29.38
N PHE A 276 2.03 6.49 28.47
CA PHE A 276 3.27 6.24 27.73
C PHE A 276 3.70 7.47 26.90
N ILE A 277 2.76 8.09 26.16
CA ILE A 277 3.04 9.27 25.34
C ILE A 277 3.56 10.43 26.20
N ARG A 278 2.89 10.70 27.34
CA ARG A 278 3.32 11.75 28.27
C ARG A 278 4.71 11.47 28.85
N ALA A 279 4.99 10.23 29.22
CA ALA A 279 6.22 9.87 29.92
C ALA A 279 7.43 9.73 29.01
N ARG A 280 7.25 9.30 27.75
CA ARG A 280 8.37 8.83 26.90
C ARG A 280 8.43 9.46 25.51
N CYS A 281 7.41 10.20 25.08
CA CYS A 281 7.33 10.74 23.72
C CYS A 281 7.48 12.27 23.66
N ALA A 282 8.10 12.90 24.67
CA ALA A 282 8.43 14.32 24.62
C ALA A 282 9.34 14.62 23.42
N GLY A 283 8.98 15.61 22.61
CA GLY A 283 9.64 15.98 21.35
C GLY A 283 9.34 15.06 20.15
N TRP A 284 8.63 13.95 20.36
CA TRP A 284 8.19 13.06 19.28
C TRP A 284 6.83 13.46 18.72
N ARG A 285 6.64 13.25 17.42
CA ARG A 285 5.32 13.32 16.78
C ARG A 285 4.67 11.95 16.82
N THR A 286 3.60 11.82 17.58
CA THR A 286 2.90 10.54 17.78
C THR A 286 1.62 10.49 16.95
N PHE A 287 1.50 9.45 16.15
CA PHE A 287 0.33 9.17 15.32
C PHE A 287 -0.38 7.92 15.82
N ILE A 288 -1.69 8.03 16.01
CA ILE A 288 -2.55 6.90 16.39
C ILE A 288 -3.67 6.80 15.37
N LEU A 289 -3.77 5.66 14.69
CA LEU A 289 -4.98 5.34 13.95
C LEU A 289 -6.03 4.82 14.94
N ALA A 290 -7.16 5.52 15.06
CA ALA A 290 -8.24 5.16 15.99
C ALA A 290 -9.57 4.97 15.23
N GLY A 291 -10.17 3.79 15.35
CA GLY A 291 -11.49 3.47 14.77
C GLY A 291 -12.67 3.73 15.70
N ASN A 292 -12.43 4.07 16.97
CA ASN A 292 -13.49 4.21 17.97
C ASN A 292 -13.31 5.50 18.79
N ARG A 293 -14.32 6.38 18.73
CA ARG A 293 -14.26 7.67 19.43
C ARG A 293 -14.24 7.51 20.95
N THR A 294 -15.03 6.60 21.50
CA THR A 294 -15.11 6.36 22.96
C THR A 294 -13.74 5.96 23.52
N LEU A 295 -13.03 5.07 22.82
CA LEU A 295 -11.66 4.67 23.20
C LEU A 295 -10.66 5.80 23.02
N SER A 296 -10.71 6.54 21.89
CA SER A 296 -9.75 7.61 21.62
C SER A 296 -9.74 8.73 22.68
N VAL A 297 -10.89 9.01 23.30
CA VAL A 297 -10.99 10.00 24.39
C VAL A 297 -10.22 9.54 25.64
N LYS A 298 -10.08 8.23 25.86
CA LYS A 298 -9.38 7.65 27.03
C LYS A 298 -7.87 7.83 26.99
N ILE A 299 -7.29 8.19 25.84
CA ILE A 299 -5.88 8.62 25.73
C ILE A 299 -5.61 9.82 26.63
N GLY A 300 -6.63 10.65 26.90
CA GLY A 300 -6.51 11.77 27.84
C GLY A 300 -5.54 12.85 27.38
N LEU A 301 -5.25 12.93 26.07
CA LEU A 301 -4.44 13.96 25.44
C LEU A 301 -5.28 14.69 24.38
N LYS A 302 -5.01 15.99 24.19
CA LYS A 302 -5.62 16.76 23.11
C LYS A 302 -4.81 16.54 21.84
N ALA A 303 -5.46 16.00 20.80
CA ALA A 303 -4.82 15.84 19.50
C ALA A 303 -4.54 17.22 18.86
N SER A 304 -3.37 17.38 18.24
CA SER A 304 -2.98 18.57 17.48
C SER A 304 -3.57 18.55 16.08
N SER A 305 -3.77 17.36 15.51
CA SER A 305 -4.41 17.14 14.21
C SER A 305 -5.31 15.90 14.25
N LEU A 306 -6.36 15.91 13.44
CA LEU A 306 -7.32 14.83 13.31
C LEU A 306 -7.77 14.72 11.86
N GLN A 307 -7.41 13.62 11.19
CA GLN A 307 -7.71 13.39 9.78
C GLN A 307 -8.63 12.17 9.62
N PRO A 308 -9.80 12.29 8.99
CA PRO A 308 -10.67 11.15 8.73
C PRO A 308 -10.05 10.25 7.65
N VAL A 309 -10.04 8.95 7.91
CA VAL A 309 -9.53 7.91 7.00
C VAL A 309 -10.41 6.67 7.09
N PHE A 310 -10.28 5.72 6.17
CA PHE A 310 -11.06 4.47 6.19
C PHE A 310 -10.14 3.26 6.22
N ASN A 311 -10.37 2.35 7.18
CA ASN A 311 -9.72 1.04 7.23
C ASN A 311 -10.72 -0.04 6.76
N GLY A 312 -10.74 -0.26 5.45
CA GLY A 312 -11.83 -0.98 4.81
C GLY A 312 -13.17 -0.23 5.01
N PRO A 313 -14.23 -0.87 5.53
CA PRO A 313 -15.50 -0.20 5.76
C PRO A 313 -15.53 0.64 7.07
N ILE A 314 -14.49 0.56 7.91
CA ILE A 314 -14.47 1.21 9.22
C ILE A 314 -13.97 2.64 9.04
N GLU A 315 -14.78 3.63 9.44
CA GLU A 315 -14.34 5.02 9.56
C GLU A 315 -13.38 5.13 10.74
N CYS A 316 -12.16 5.60 10.46
CA CYS A 316 -11.13 5.81 11.45
C CYS A 316 -10.66 7.27 11.41
N ARG A 317 -9.86 7.65 12.39
CA ARG A 317 -9.18 8.94 12.46
C ARG A 317 -7.71 8.72 12.69
N LEU A 318 -6.88 9.35 11.87
CA LEU A 318 -5.45 9.50 12.15
C LEU A 318 -5.30 10.70 13.10
N LEU A 319 -4.99 10.39 14.36
CA LEU A 319 -4.78 11.37 15.42
C LEU A 319 -3.30 11.68 15.52
N GLU A 320 -2.96 12.96 15.59
CA GLU A 320 -1.59 13.42 15.88
C GLU A 320 -1.53 14.02 17.29
N PHE A 321 -0.47 13.69 18.01
CA PHE A 321 -0.14 14.25 19.32
C PHE A 321 1.29 14.75 19.30
N GLU A 322 1.47 15.99 19.77
CA GLU A 322 2.78 16.59 20.03
C GLU A 322 2.87 16.84 21.53
N VAL A 323 3.85 16.21 22.18
CA VAL A 323 4.17 16.48 23.60
C VAL A 323 5.44 17.29 23.62
N TYR A 324 5.34 18.55 24.07
CA TYR A 324 6.51 19.37 24.31
C TYR A 324 7.11 18.99 25.66
N GLY A 325 8.45 18.88 25.73
CA GLY A 325 9.12 18.76 27.02
C GLY A 325 8.95 20.06 27.82
N ASP A 326 8.93 19.93 29.14
CA ASP A 326 8.99 21.08 30.06
C ASP A 326 10.33 21.83 29.94
#